data_AF-A0A973IA12-F1
#
_entry.id   AF-A0A973IA12-F1
#
_cell.length_a   1.000
_cell.length_b   1.000
_cell.length_c   1.000
_cell.angle_alpha   90.00
_cell.angle_beta   90.00
_cell.angle_gamma   90.00
#
_symmetry.space_group_name_H-M   'P 1'
#
loop_
_entity.id
_entity.type
_entity.pdbx_description
1 polymer ?
#
loop_
_entity_poly.entity_id
_entity_poly.type
_entity_poly.pdbx_seq_one_letter_code
_entity_poly.pdbx_strand_id
1 'polypeptide(L)'
;PSELVQIAVRSQHLCRWELARDQFEMNRAGYFKWRIAQGKYHATKAVAAMSANGYDQNSCDQVFEMVRKSNLSTNSDTQLMEDAACLVFLEFQFKDFASGYSDEKIIRIVQKTWAKMSEDAHQFALKLQYSESELALIQQALA
;
A
#
# COMPACT_ATOMS: atom_id res chain seq x y z
N PRO A 1 12.24 7.54 9.84
CA PRO A 1 12.21 6.24 9.14
C PRO A 1 13.65 5.80 8.82
N SER A 2 13.94 4.49 8.90
CA SER A 2 15.24 3.95 8.49
C SER A 2 15.48 4.12 6.98
N GLU A 3 16.72 3.99 6.53
CA GLU A 3 17.04 4.01 5.10
C GLU A 3 16.32 2.86 4.35
N LEU A 4 16.28 1.67 4.94
CA LEU A 4 15.62 0.50 4.36
C LEU A 4 14.13 0.72 4.14
N VAL A 5 13.43 1.38 5.08
CA VAL A 5 12.03 1.79 4.89
C VAL A 5 11.90 2.75 3.72
N GLN A 6 12.80 3.73 3.59
CA GLN A 6 12.72 4.67 2.47
C GLN A 6 12.95 3.97 1.12
N ILE A 7 13.87 3.01 1.06
CA ILE A 7 14.09 2.17 -0.14
C ILE A 7 12.82 1.38 -0.47
N ALA A 8 12.21 0.75 0.54
CA ALA A 8 10.98 -0.03 0.36
C ALA A 8 9.81 0.83 -0.16
N VAL A 9 9.59 2.01 0.43
CA VAL A 9 8.57 2.97 -0.01
C VAL A 9 8.79 3.39 -1.46
N ARG A 10 10.02 3.77 -1.83
CA ARG A 10 10.37 4.14 -3.22
C ARG A 10 10.20 2.96 -4.19
N SER A 11 10.22 1.73 -3.67
CA SER A 11 10.14 0.50 -4.46
C SER A 11 8.72 -0.09 -4.58
N GLN A 12 7.70 0.50 -3.94
CA GLN A 12 6.33 -0.04 -3.89
C GLN A 12 5.70 -0.33 -5.27
N HIS A 13 6.16 0.37 -6.31
CA HIS A 13 5.72 0.23 -7.70
C HIS A 13 6.88 0.10 -8.70
N LEU A 14 8.07 -0.30 -8.25
CA LEU A 14 9.28 -0.38 -9.09
C LEU A 14 9.10 -1.35 -10.25
N CYS A 15 9.38 -0.90 -11.48
CA CYS A 15 9.25 -1.72 -12.71
C CYS A 15 7.85 -2.33 -12.92
N ARG A 16 6.78 -1.71 -12.39
CA ARG A 16 5.41 -2.23 -12.52
C ARG A 16 4.95 -2.47 -13.95
N TRP A 17 5.42 -1.65 -14.88
CA TRP A 17 5.07 -1.73 -16.31
C TRP A 17 5.60 -3.00 -16.98
N GLU A 18 6.62 -3.67 -16.42
CA GLU A 18 7.20 -4.88 -17.01
C GLU A 18 6.32 -6.12 -16.83
N LEU A 19 5.40 -6.11 -15.85
CA LEU A 19 4.44 -7.20 -15.59
C LEU A 19 3.00 -6.74 -15.87
N ALA A 20 2.61 -6.77 -17.13
CA ALA A 20 1.34 -6.21 -17.58
C ALA A 20 0.11 -6.98 -17.05
N ARG A 21 -1.01 -6.26 -16.85
CA ARG A 21 -2.25 -6.83 -16.30
C ARG A 21 -2.89 -7.87 -17.23
N ASP A 22 -2.72 -7.71 -18.53
CA ASP A 22 -3.25 -8.59 -19.58
C ASP A 22 -2.56 -9.96 -19.68
N GLN A 23 -1.40 -10.11 -19.06
CA GLN A 23 -0.72 -11.41 -18.89
C GLN A 23 -1.43 -12.33 -17.88
N PHE A 24 -2.49 -11.84 -17.22
CA PHE A 24 -3.27 -12.56 -16.22
C PHE A 24 -4.76 -12.52 -16.59
N GLU A 25 -5.52 -13.54 -16.19
CA GLU A 25 -6.96 -13.62 -16.48
C GLU A 25 -7.72 -12.34 -16.07
N MET A 26 -8.60 -11.82 -16.93
CA MET A 26 -9.39 -10.59 -16.71
C MET A 26 -10.59 -10.81 -15.77
N ASN A 27 -10.35 -11.51 -14.66
CA ASN A 27 -11.31 -11.74 -13.60
C ASN A 27 -10.71 -11.32 -12.24
N ARG A 28 -11.51 -11.44 -11.17
CA ARG A 28 -11.10 -11.09 -9.81
C ARG A 28 -9.92 -11.94 -9.31
N ALA A 29 -9.90 -13.23 -9.61
CA ALA A 29 -8.83 -14.13 -9.18
C ALA A 29 -7.50 -13.79 -9.87
N GLY A 30 -7.53 -13.56 -11.19
CA GLY A 30 -6.39 -13.11 -11.98
C GLY A 30 -5.86 -11.75 -11.52
N TYR A 31 -6.73 -10.82 -11.13
CA TYR A 31 -6.30 -9.55 -10.52
C TYR A 31 -5.51 -9.77 -9.22
N PHE A 32 -5.97 -10.65 -8.33
CA PHE A 32 -5.24 -10.94 -7.10
C PHE A 32 -3.90 -11.64 -7.36
N LYS A 33 -3.86 -12.61 -8.27
CA LYS A 33 -2.60 -13.26 -8.71
C LYS A 33 -1.62 -12.23 -9.26
N TRP A 34 -2.09 -11.33 -10.12
CA TRP A 34 -1.28 -10.25 -10.65
C TRP A 34 -0.75 -9.32 -9.56
N ARG A 35 -1.59 -8.91 -8.60
CA ARG A 35 -1.17 -8.03 -7.49
C ARG A 35 -0.09 -8.66 -6.61
N ILE A 36 -0.19 -9.96 -6.33
CA ILE A 36 0.82 -10.71 -5.57
C ILE A 36 2.12 -10.82 -6.37
N ALA A 37 2.02 -11.17 -7.66
CA ALA A 37 3.18 -11.27 -8.54
C ALA A 37 3.91 -9.93 -8.69
N GLN A 38 3.16 -8.82 -8.82
CA GLN A 38 3.70 -7.46 -8.83
C GLN A 38 4.50 -7.16 -7.56
N GLY A 39 3.94 -7.44 -6.37
CA GLY A 39 4.65 -7.21 -5.11
C GLY A 39 5.98 -7.96 -5.02
N LYS A 40 5.99 -9.24 -5.45
CA LYS A 40 7.23 -10.03 -5.53
C LYS A 40 8.21 -9.45 -6.55
N TYR A 41 7.72 -9.02 -7.73
CA TYR A 41 8.55 -8.46 -8.79
C TYR A 41 9.23 -7.16 -8.36
N HIS A 42 8.48 -6.24 -7.77
CA HIS A 42 9.00 -4.98 -7.20
C HIS A 42 10.10 -5.26 -6.18
N ALA A 43 9.85 -6.19 -5.26
CA ALA A 43 10.78 -6.57 -4.22
C ALA A 43 12.07 -7.18 -4.81
N THR A 44 11.95 -8.08 -5.80
CA THR A 44 13.11 -8.66 -6.49
C THR A 44 13.96 -7.60 -7.20
N LYS A 45 13.34 -6.63 -7.87
CA LYS A 45 14.06 -5.53 -8.54
C LYS A 45 14.78 -4.63 -7.53
N ALA A 46 14.13 -4.34 -6.41
CA ALA A 46 14.70 -3.51 -5.34
C ALA A 46 15.94 -4.18 -4.74
N VAL A 47 15.84 -5.45 -4.34
CA VAL A 47 16.98 -6.15 -3.72
C VAL A 47 18.11 -6.40 -4.71
N ALA A 48 17.82 -6.64 -6.00
CA ALA A 48 18.87 -6.74 -7.01
C ALA A 48 19.68 -5.44 -7.13
N ALA A 49 19.00 -4.28 -7.09
CA ALA A 49 19.66 -2.98 -7.06
C ALA A 49 20.45 -2.77 -5.77
N MET A 50 19.91 -3.14 -4.61
CA MET A 50 20.60 -3.05 -3.32
C MET A 50 21.87 -3.92 -3.29
N SER A 51 21.78 -5.20 -3.67
CA SER A 51 22.94 -6.09 -3.69
C SER A 51 24.04 -5.58 -4.63
N ALA A 52 23.66 -5.03 -5.79
CA ALA A 52 24.62 -4.41 -6.72
C ALA A 52 25.32 -3.16 -6.15
N ASN A 53 24.74 -2.54 -5.11
CA ASN A 53 25.30 -1.38 -4.42
C ASN A 53 25.88 -1.72 -3.03
N GLY A 54 26.14 -3.01 -2.75
CA GLY A 54 26.90 -3.45 -1.58
C GLY A 54 26.11 -3.58 -0.27
N TYR A 55 24.77 -3.56 -0.32
CA TYR A 55 23.95 -3.88 0.86
C TYR A 55 24.08 -5.37 1.20
N ASP A 56 24.14 -5.67 2.50
CA ASP A 56 24.19 -7.04 2.98
C ASP A 56 22.86 -7.80 2.77
N GLN A 57 22.91 -9.13 2.91
CA GLN A 57 21.75 -10.00 2.67
C GLN A 57 20.60 -9.73 3.65
N ASN A 58 20.88 -9.44 4.91
CA ASN A 58 19.84 -9.19 5.91
C ASN A 58 19.09 -7.88 5.58
N SER A 59 19.80 -6.84 5.16
CA SER A 59 19.22 -5.59 4.67
C SER A 59 18.33 -5.83 3.44
N CYS A 60 18.77 -6.66 2.51
CA CYS A 60 17.99 -7.04 1.33
C CYS A 60 16.71 -7.81 1.71
N ASP A 61 16.81 -8.79 2.62
CA ASP A 61 15.68 -9.61 3.06
C ASP A 61 14.60 -8.75 3.76
N GLN A 62 15.03 -7.78 4.57
CA GLN A 62 14.11 -6.83 5.21
C GLN A 62 13.34 -5.99 4.18
N VAL A 63 14.02 -5.42 3.19
CA VAL A 63 13.36 -4.66 2.10
C VAL A 63 12.47 -5.56 1.26
N PHE A 64 12.88 -6.80 0.99
CA PHE A 64 12.07 -7.75 0.23
C PHE A 64 10.71 -8.00 0.88
N GLU A 65 10.71 -8.23 2.19
CA GLU A 65 9.48 -8.47 2.95
C GLU A 65 8.63 -7.20 3.11
N MET A 66 9.25 -6.03 3.32
CA MET A 66 8.56 -4.74 3.39
C MET A 66 7.81 -4.40 2.09
N VAL A 67 8.49 -4.49 0.94
CA VAL A 67 7.88 -4.15 -0.37
C VAL A 67 6.70 -5.08 -0.68
N ARG A 68 6.77 -6.34 -0.24
CA ARG A 68 5.69 -7.30 -0.34
C ARG A 68 4.58 -7.11 0.68
N LYS A 69 4.77 -6.22 1.66
CA LYS A 69 3.86 -5.97 2.78
C LYS A 69 3.60 -7.23 3.60
N SER A 70 4.62 -8.09 3.73
CA SER A 70 4.56 -9.28 4.55
C SER A 70 4.65 -8.92 6.03
N ASN A 71 4.05 -9.74 6.90
CA ASN A 71 4.11 -9.55 8.36
C ASN A 71 3.60 -8.17 8.81
N LEU A 72 2.61 -7.62 8.07
CA LEU A 72 1.84 -6.46 8.51
C LEU A 72 1.32 -6.70 9.94
N SER A 73 1.24 -5.65 10.75
CA SER A 73 0.97 -5.64 12.20
C SER A 73 2.04 -6.24 13.12
N THR A 74 3.01 -6.99 12.61
CA THR A 74 4.08 -7.61 13.44
C THR A 74 5.48 -7.08 13.15
N ASN A 75 5.68 -6.44 11.99
CA ASN A 75 6.88 -5.71 11.64
C ASN A 75 6.57 -4.21 11.58
N SER A 76 7.23 -3.41 12.42
CA SER A 76 7.00 -1.96 12.53
C SER A 76 7.33 -1.20 11.25
N ASP A 77 8.35 -1.65 10.51
CA ASP A 77 8.81 -1.00 9.28
C ASP A 77 7.85 -1.29 8.11
N THR A 78 7.34 -2.52 8.01
CA THR A 78 6.23 -2.85 7.11
C THR A 78 4.98 -2.06 7.46
N GLN A 79 4.64 -1.96 8.76
CA GLN A 79 3.48 -1.21 9.22
C GLN A 79 3.60 0.26 8.84
N LEU A 80 4.77 0.88 9.07
CA LEU A 80 5.04 2.27 8.70
C LEU A 80 4.89 2.51 7.19
N MET A 81 5.33 1.57 6.35
CA MET A 81 5.15 1.64 4.90
C MET A 81 3.67 1.54 4.49
N GLU A 82 2.90 0.64 5.12
CA GLU A 82 1.46 0.50 4.84
C GLU A 82 0.69 1.74 5.29
N ASP A 83 0.96 2.24 6.49
CA ASP A 83 0.37 3.46 7.04
C ASP A 83 0.59 4.64 6.09
N ALA A 84 1.84 4.85 5.67
CA ALA A 84 2.18 5.92 4.73
C ALA A 84 1.41 5.76 3.40
N ALA A 85 1.30 4.55 2.87
CA ALA A 85 0.57 4.30 1.62
C ALA A 85 -0.94 4.55 1.76
N CYS A 86 -1.54 4.16 2.89
CA CYS A 86 -2.95 4.38 3.19
C CYS A 86 -3.26 5.86 3.40
N LEU A 87 -2.39 6.59 4.12
CA LEU A 87 -2.53 8.03 4.34
C LEU A 87 -2.39 8.82 3.03
N VAL A 88 -1.44 8.47 2.17
CA VAL A 88 -1.32 9.07 0.84
C VAL A 88 -2.58 8.84 0.00
N PHE A 89 -3.18 7.65 0.08
CA PHE A 89 -4.45 7.40 -0.59
C PHE A 89 -5.57 8.30 -0.04
N LEU A 90 -5.72 8.36 1.28
CA LEU A 90 -6.76 9.16 1.94
C LEU A 90 -6.63 10.66 1.63
N GLU A 91 -5.41 11.18 1.66
CA GLU A 91 -5.15 12.61 1.49
C GLU A 91 -5.22 13.07 0.03
N PHE A 92 -4.63 12.29 -0.89
CA PHE A 92 -4.40 12.77 -2.26
C PHE A 92 -5.24 12.09 -3.33
N GLN A 93 -5.86 10.94 -3.04
CA GLN A 93 -6.49 10.09 -4.07
C GLN A 93 -7.95 9.77 -3.75
N PHE A 94 -8.35 9.87 -2.49
CA PHE A 94 -9.65 9.42 -2.03
C PHE A 94 -10.80 10.15 -2.70
N LYS A 95 -10.69 11.48 -2.85
CA LYS A 95 -11.68 12.32 -3.53
C LYS A 95 -12.06 11.81 -4.92
N ASP A 96 -11.06 11.75 -5.79
CA ASP A 96 -11.24 11.37 -7.18
C ASP A 96 -11.66 9.90 -7.28
N PHE A 97 -11.10 9.04 -6.43
CA PHE A 97 -11.50 7.64 -6.35
C PHE A 97 -12.96 7.48 -5.93
N ALA A 98 -13.42 8.24 -4.93
CA ALA A 98 -14.79 8.19 -4.42
C ALA A 98 -15.81 8.58 -5.50
N SER A 99 -15.51 9.61 -6.30
CA SER A 99 -16.39 10.09 -7.37
C SER A 99 -16.69 9.04 -8.46
N GLY A 100 -15.86 8.01 -8.59
CA GLY A 100 -15.99 6.97 -9.62
C GLY A 100 -16.82 5.75 -9.21
N TYR A 101 -17.31 5.66 -7.96
CA TYR A 101 -17.96 4.47 -7.43
C TYR A 101 -19.14 4.80 -6.51
N SER A 102 -19.98 3.80 -6.23
CA SER A 102 -21.08 3.94 -5.27
C SER A 102 -20.59 4.02 -3.84
N ASP A 103 -21.37 4.66 -2.98
CA ASP A 103 -21.10 4.83 -1.56
C ASP A 103 -20.84 3.49 -0.86
N GLU A 104 -21.60 2.42 -1.16
CA GLU A 104 -21.41 1.11 -0.55
C GLU A 104 -20.03 0.52 -0.90
N LYS A 105 -19.56 0.77 -2.12
CA LYS A 105 -18.23 0.35 -2.54
C LYS A 105 -17.15 1.17 -1.85
N ILE A 106 -17.35 2.48 -1.71
CA ILE A 106 -16.39 3.37 -1.05
C ILE A 106 -16.28 3.05 0.44
N ILE A 107 -17.40 2.89 1.14
CA ILE A 107 -17.45 2.46 2.55
C ILE A 107 -16.64 1.18 2.74
N ARG A 108 -16.85 0.16 1.88
CA ARG A 108 -16.09 -1.09 1.94
C ARG A 108 -14.59 -0.91 1.68
N ILE A 109 -14.21 0.04 0.83
CA ILE A 109 -12.80 0.36 0.58
C ILE A 109 -12.18 1.06 1.79
N VAL A 110 -12.87 2.04 2.39
CA VAL A 110 -12.42 2.71 3.62
C VAL A 110 -12.20 1.69 4.72
N GLN A 111 -13.15 0.79 4.99
CA GLN A 111 -13.02 -0.27 6.00
C GLN A 111 -11.76 -1.14 5.76
N LYS A 112 -11.50 -1.50 4.50
CA LYS A 112 -10.32 -2.31 4.15
C LYS A 112 -9.00 -1.54 4.22
N THR A 113 -9.03 -0.23 3.98
CA THR A 113 -7.87 0.65 4.15
C THR A 113 -7.58 0.82 5.64
N TRP A 114 -8.62 1.11 6.43
CA TRP A 114 -8.54 1.29 7.88
C TRP A 114 -8.01 0.05 8.59
N ALA A 115 -8.52 -1.15 8.24
CA ALA A 115 -8.11 -2.42 8.86
C ALA A 115 -6.62 -2.78 8.70
N LYS A 116 -5.87 -2.08 7.85
CA LYS A 116 -4.43 -2.30 7.63
C LYS A 116 -3.53 -1.29 8.33
N MET A 117 -4.13 -0.19 8.78
CA MET A 117 -3.42 0.92 9.39
C MET A 117 -3.24 0.69 10.89
N SER A 118 -2.17 1.26 11.44
CA SER A 118 -1.97 1.36 12.88
C SER A 118 -2.93 2.38 13.52
N GLU A 119 -3.06 2.32 14.84
CA GLU A 119 -3.85 3.30 15.61
C GLU A 119 -3.32 4.73 15.40
N ASP A 120 -2.01 4.93 15.41
CA ASP A 120 -1.40 6.24 15.17
C ASP A 120 -1.79 6.79 13.79
N ALA A 121 -1.82 5.92 12.78
CA ALA A 121 -2.24 6.28 11.44
C ALA A 121 -3.74 6.57 11.37
N HIS A 122 -4.60 5.87 12.14
CA HIS A 122 -6.02 6.23 12.26
C HIS A 122 -6.19 7.64 12.86
N GLN A 123 -5.47 7.92 13.95
CA GLN A 123 -5.52 9.23 14.60
C GLN A 123 -5.01 10.35 13.69
N PHE A 124 -4.03 10.08 12.84
CA PHE A 124 -3.58 11.02 11.82
C PHE A 124 -4.60 11.18 10.70
N ALA A 125 -5.18 10.08 10.20
CA ALA A 125 -6.17 10.11 9.13
C ALA A 125 -7.39 10.95 9.48
N LEU A 126 -7.86 10.92 10.73
CA LEU A 126 -8.99 11.73 11.20
C LEU A 126 -8.70 13.25 11.22
N LYS A 127 -7.43 13.66 11.13
CA LYS A 127 -7.00 15.07 11.11
C LYS A 127 -6.74 15.59 9.69
N LEU A 128 -6.81 14.73 8.67
CA LEU A 128 -6.70 15.14 7.28
C LEU A 128 -7.87 16.03 6.87
N GLN A 129 -7.66 16.85 5.84
CA GLN A 129 -8.68 17.73 5.30
C GLN A 129 -9.58 16.96 4.34
N TYR A 130 -10.83 16.74 4.75
CA TYR A 130 -11.87 16.15 3.93
C TYR A 130 -12.95 17.18 3.62
N SER A 131 -13.57 17.06 2.45
CA SER A 131 -14.87 17.65 2.16
C SER A 131 -15.96 16.99 3.02
N GLU A 132 -17.10 17.65 3.16
CA GLU A 132 -18.24 17.13 3.93
C GLU A 132 -18.71 15.76 3.43
N SER A 133 -18.74 15.55 2.10
CA SER A 133 -19.12 14.28 1.50
C SER A 133 -18.12 13.15 1.78
N GLU A 134 -16.82 13.44 1.75
CA GLU A 134 -15.78 12.45 2.07
C GLU A 134 -15.83 12.06 3.54
N LEU A 135 -15.97 13.05 4.42
CA LEU A 135 -16.05 12.82 5.85
C LEU A 135 -17.28 11.97 6.22
N ALA A 136 -18.43 12.22 5.58
CA ALA A 136 -19.63 11.43 5.78
C ALA A 136 -19.41 9.94 5.41
N LEU A 137 -18.72 9.67 4.30
CA LEU A 137 -18.40 8.29 3.88
C LEU A 137 -17.42 7.62 4.86
N ILE A 138 -16.42 8.35 5.36
CA ILE A 138 -15.49 7.83 6.36
C ILE A 138 -16.22 7.52 7.66
N GLN A 139 -17.05 8.43 8.16
CA GLN A 139 -17.82 8.22 9.39
C GLN A 139 -18.76 7.02 9.28
N GLN A 140 -19.46 6.87 8.15
CA GLN A 140 -20.30 5.70 7.90
C GLN A 140 -19.50 4.40 7.87
N ALA A 141 -18.27 4.44 7.36
CA ALA A 141 -17.40 3.26 7.32
C ALA A 141 -16.89 2.82 8.69
N LEU A 142 -16.77 3.75 9.64
CA LEU A 142 -16.24 3.53 11.00
C LEU A 142 -17.33 3.29 12.06
N ALA A 143 -18.61 3.43 11.69
CA ALA A 143 -19.76 3.24 12.58
C ALA A 143 -20.02 1.76 12.92
#